data_AF-A0A832UEP6-F1
#
_entry.id   AF-A0A832UEP6-F1
#
_cell.length_a   1.000
_cell.length_b   1.000
_cell.length_c   1.000
_cell.angle_alpha   90.00
_cell.angle_beta   90.00
_cell.angle_gamma   90.00
#
_symmetry.space_group_name_H-M   'P 1'
#
loop_
_entity.id
_entity.type
_entity.pdbx_description
1 polymer ?
#
loop_
_entity_poly.entity_id
_entity_poly.type
_entity_poly.pdbx_seq_one_letter_code
_entity_poly.pdbx_strand_id
1 'polypeptide(L)'
;MEARSERNDGVLIFFVAGRLDAFGAQQLDTWAREALHDDDRELVVDLAGSTYLSSGGIRTFNGLKREMKRRNGRLALSNVGEYPLKVLDMAGFTSVFDIFPTTEEAVRDIVLKRKNPSLFNEIFYKKITGEGVNLTIEPGWMTTPPALRVLGDLKKVLYATITESDVKTKKFSEVNYSLGLGALGADVHDALPLLGEMITLHGSMVWLPTDGNNTPDFLTPLDTGGDVPVYTGYNITLDGPFNEYFTLDTENANGVSIADIYRTIFSSAKERVKTYRGVVAITIWGVLDSLSSSGLKKAPVAGSTPADGQSIMAPSHLHEWVAADTASSYKGDTLVSFGIGIDLTHDLSGFGEENLASIYYANPLNKGAGKQMYLHNHGVVFKNIPYDPSLDLNTQVKKIVSEGEFADMRHLLDSTRLRKAKIGIAYIQTITKE
;
A
#
# COMPACT_ATOMS: atom_id res chain seq x y z
N MET A 1 -30.93 -26.23 0.05
CA MET A 1 -29.49 -26.37 0.36
C MET A 1 -29.35 -27.51 1.35
N GLU A 2 -28.31 -28.31 1.22
CA GLU A 2 -28.01 -29.42 2.14
C GLU A 2 -26.76 -29.08 2.94
N ALA A 3 -26.80 -29.31 4.24
CA ALA A 3 -25.67 -29.07 5.12
C ALA A 3 -25.52 -30.23 6.10
N ARG A 4 -24.27 -30.63 6.34
CA ARG A 4 -23.90 -31.54 7.43
C ARG A 4 -22.68 -31.00 8.15
N SER A 5 -22.53 -31.36 9.42
CA SER A 5 -21.37 -30.98 10.22
C SER A 5 -20.56 -32.19 10.66
N GLU A 6 -19.29 -31.95 10.89
CA GLU A 6 -18.36 -32.89 11.51
C GLU A 6 -17.43 -32.14 12.44
N ARG A 7 -16.95 -32.78 13.51
CA ARG A 7 -15.90 -32.23 14.37
C ARG A 7 -14.66 -33.08 14.21
N ASN A 8 -13.60 -32.49 13.68
CA ASN A 8 -12.31 -33.16 13.51
C ASN A 8 -11.24 -32.34 14.24
N ASP A 9 -10.49 -32.98 15.13
CA ASP A 9 -9.49 -32.32 15.98
C ASP A 9 -10.02 -31.04 16.65
N GLY A 10 -11.26 -31.04 17.15
CA GLY A 10 -11.86 -29.86 17.80
C GLY A 10 -12.13 -28.66 16.88
N VAL A 11 -12.00 -28.84 15.56
CA VAL A 11 -12.45 -27.90 14.54
C VAL A 11 -13.80 -28.37 14.01
N LEU A 12 -14.79 -27.48 13.99
CA LEU A 12 -16.08 -27.74 13.38
C LEU A 12 -15.98 -27.55 11.87
N ILE A 13 -16.49 -28.50 11.11
CA ILE A 13 -16.48 -28.48 9.64
C ILE A 13 -17.92 -28.53 9.16
N PHE A 14 -18.31 -27.54 8.35
CA PHE A 14 -19.58 -27.52 7.64
C PHE A 14 -19.37 -27.93 6.20
N PHE A 15 -19.99 -29.03 5.79
CA PHE A 15 -20.05 -29.44 4.39
C PHE A 15 -21.36 -28.94 3.80
N VAL A 16 -21.25 -28.01 2.85
CA VAL A 16 -22.42 -27.33 2.28
C VAL A 16 -22.56 -27.69 0.80
N ALA A 17 -23.76 -28.14 0.44
CA ALA A 17 -24.10 -28.52 -0.93
C ALA A 17 -25.36 -27.79 -1.44
N GLY A 18 -25.35 -27.52 -2.75
CA GLY A 18 -26.41 -26.82 -3.46
C GLY A 18 -26.14 -25.34 -3.66
N ARG A 19 -27.20 -24.54 -3.75
CA ARG A 19 -27.11 -23.11 -4.09
C ARG A 19 -27.13 -22.23 -2.84
N LEU A 20 -26.22 -21.26 -2.78
CA LEU A 20 -26.16 -20.21 -1.75
C LEU A 20 -26.65 -18.86 -2.31
N ASP A 21 -27.85 -18.89 -2.87
CA ASP A 21 -28.67 -17.70 -3.12
C ASP A 21 -29.31 -17.18 -1.81
N ALA A 22 -30.17 -16.16 -1.89
CA ALA A 22 -30.82 -15.60 -0.71
C ALA A 22 -31.60 -16.65 0.11
N PHE A 23 -32.25 -17.60 -0.57
CA PHE A 23 -33.02 -18.65 0.09
C PHE A 23 -32.10 -19.70 0.72
N GLY A 24 -31.11 -20.20 -0.03
CA GLY A 24 -30.13 -21.15 0.50
C GLY A 24 -29.31 -20.60 1.65
N ALA A 25 -28.95 -19.31 1.61
CA ALA A 25 -28.25 -18.62 2.69
C ALA A 25 -29.09 -18.54 3.97
N GLN A 26 -30.39 -18.25 3.87
CA GLN A 26 -31.28 -18.24 5.03
C GLN A 26 -31.41 -19.64 5.65
N GLN A 27 -31.51 -20.68 4.81
CA GLN A 27 -31.51 -22.07 5.30
C GLN A 27 -30.20 -22.40 6.04
N LEU A 28 -29.06 -21.92 5.53
CA LEU A 28 -27.75 -22.15 6.14
C LEU A 28 -27.61 -21.41 7.46
N ASP A 29 -28.08 -20.16 7.55
CA ASP A 29 -28.08 -19.39 8.80
C ASP A 29 -28.90 -20.07 9.90
N THR A 30 -30.09 -20.57 9.57
CA THR A 30 -30.93 -21.30 10.54
C THR A 30 -30.24 -22.59 10.99
N TRP A 31 -29.77 -23.39 10.04
CA TRP A 31 -29.11 -24.66 10.35
C TRP A 31 -27.81 -24.47 11.14
N ALA A 32 -27.00 -23.47 10.78
CA ALA A 32 -25.73 -23.19 11.46
C ALA A 32 -25.93 -22.81 12.94
N ARG A 33 -27.02 -22.10 13.27
CA ARG A 33 -27.37 -21.78 14.67
C ARG A 33 -27.68 -23.02 15.50
N GLU A 34 -28.27 -24.04 14.89
CA GLU A 34 -28.57 -25.33 15.55
C GLU A 34 -27.33 -26.23 15.63
N ALA A 35 -26.46 -26.17 14.62
CA ALA A 35 -25.26 -26.99 14.55
C ALA A 35 -24.11 -26.49 15.44
N LEU A 36 -24.05 -25.17 15.72
CA LEU A 36 -23.04 -24.56 16.57
C LEU A 36 -23.31 -24.81 18.06
N HIS A 37 -22.32 -25.36 18.75
CA HIS A 37 -22.30 -25.43 20.22
C HIS A 37 -21.53 -24.24 20.79
N ASP A 38 -21.72 -23.91 22.07
CA ASP A 38 -21.11 -22.73 22.71
C ASP A 38 -19.57 -22.78 22.77
N ASP A 39 -18.99 -23.97 22.78
CA ASP A 39 -17.54 -24.22 22.83
C ASP A 39 -16.89 -24.30 21.44
N ASP A 40 -17.67 -24.31 20.37
CA ASP A 40 -17.14 -24.24 19.00
C ASP A 40 -16.54 -22.83 18.76
N ARG A 41 -15.23 -22.78 18.55
CA ARG A 41 -14.46 -21.56 18.26
C ARG A 41 -13.82 -21.57 16.88
N GLU A 42 -13.75 -22.72 16.24
CA GLU A 42 -12.99 -22.89 15.01
C GLU A 42 -13.88 -23.57 13.98
N LEU A 43 -14.07 -22.90 12.84
CA LEU A 43 -15.00 -23.32 11.81
C LEU A 43 -14.34 -23.36 10.43
N VAL A 44 -14.49 -24.47 9.72
CA VAL A 44 -14.21 -24.60 8.29
C VAL A 44 -15.54 -24.76 7.55
N VAL A 45 -15.75 -24.00 6.48
CA VAL A 45 -16.90 -24.20 5.58
C VAL A 45 -16.39 -24.75 4.25
N ASP A 46 -16.68 -26.01 3.99
CA ASP A 46 -16.39 -26.73 2.75
C ASP A 46 -17.49 -26.46 1.70
N LEU A 47 -17.05 -25.92 0.56
CA LEU A 47 -17.90 -25.52 -0.55
C LEU A 47 -17.81 -26.45 -1.78
N ALA A 48 -17.24 -27.65 -1.65
CA ALA A 48 -17.11 -28.60 -2.76
C ALA A 48 -18.46 -28.93 -3.42
N GLY A 49 -19.52 -29.02 -2.60
CA GLY A 49 -20.88 -29.28 -3.08
C GLY A 49 -21.65 -28.04 -3.55
N SER A 50 -21.06 -26.85 -3.45
CA SER A 50 -21.75 -25.58 -3.68
C SER A 50 -21.26 -24.88 -4.96
N THR A 51 -22.09 -24.94 -6.01
CA THR A 51 -21.72 -24.41 -7.34
C THR A 51 -22.18 -22.97 -7.58
N TYR A 52 -22.92 -22.37 -6.64
CA TYR A 52 -23.47 -21.02 -6.78
C TYR A 52 -23.40 -20.24 -5.48
N LEU A 53 -22.90 -18.99 -5.56
CA LEU A 53 -22.83 -18.03 -4.46
C LEU A 53 -23.41 -16.68 -4.91
N SER A 54 -24.10 -16.00 -4.00
CA SER A 54 -24.58 -14.63 -4.18
C SER A 54 -24.25 -13.78 -2.95
N SER A 55 -24.67 -12.50 -2.94
CA SER A 55 -24.54 -11.62 -1.78
C SER A 55 -25.20 -12.19 -0.51
N GLY A 56 -26.21 -13.05 -0.64
CA GLY A 56 -26.82 -13.78 0.48
C GLY A 56 -25.82 -14.68 1.20
N GLY A 57 -25.16 -15.58 0.46
CA GLY A 57 -24.18 -16.49 1.04
C GLY A 57 -22.95 -15.78 1.61
N ILE A 58 -22.49 -14.69 0.96
CA ILE A 58 -21.39 -13.86 1.49
C ILE A 58 -21.76 -13.29 2.87
N ARG A 59 -22.99 -12.77 3.03
CA ARG A 59 -23.47 -12.25 4.32
C ARG A 59 -23.50 -13.34 5.39
N THR A 60 -23.96 -14.54 5.05
CA THR A 60 -23.93 -15.71 5.95
C THR A 60 -22.51 -16.03 6.40
N PHE A 61 -21.55 -16.16 5.47
CA PHE A 61 -20.15 -16.44 5.83
C PHE A 61 -19.53 -15.35 6.68
N ASN A 62 -19.82 -14.08 6.39
CA ASN A 62 -19.33 -12.97 7.19
C ASN A 62 -19.96 -12.95 8.59
N GLY A 63 -21.24 -13.32 8.71
CA GLY A 63 -21.93 -13.53 9.98
C GLY A 63 -21.25 -14.61 10.83
N LEU A 64 -20.97 -15.77 10.24
CA LEU A 64 -20.24 -16.86 10.89
C LEU A 64 -18.83 -16.43 11.29
N LYS A 65 -18.12 -15.68 10.44
CA LYS A 65 -16.77 -15.17 10.75
C LYS A 65 -16.80 -14.22 11.95
N ARG A 66 -17.78 -13.32 12.02
CA ARG A 66 -17.96 -12.42 13.18
C ARG A 66 -18.29 -13.20 14.45
N GLU A 67 -19.11 -14.24 14.34
CA GLU A 67 -19.46 -15.09 15.48
C GLU A 67 -18.24 -15.86 16.00
N MET A 68 -17.44 -16.46 15.12
CA MET A 68 -16.18 -17.10 15.53
C MET A 68 -15.21 -16.09 16.14
N LYS A 69 -15.07 -14.89 15.56
CA LYS A 69 -14.24 -13.82 16.12
C LYS A 69 -14.68 -13.42 17.54
N ARG A 70 -16.00 -13.31 17.79
CA ARG A 70 -16.56 -13.01 19.13
C ARG A 70 -16.17 -14.08 20.17
N ARG A 71 -15.95 -15.31 19.72
CA ARG A 71 -15.54 -16.45 20.55
C ARG A 71 -14.02 -16.61 20.65
N ASN A 72 -13.25 -15.58 20.27
CA ASN A 72 -11.79 -15.62 20.12
C ASN A 72 -11.33 -16.78 19.23
N GLY A 73 -12.09 -16.99 18.17
CA GLY A 73 -12.03 -18.11 17.26
C GLY A 73 -11.69 -17.72 15.83
N ARG A 74 -11.77 -18.70 14.91
CA ARG A 74 -11.33 -18.57 13.51
C ARG A 74 -12.35 -19.18 12.55
N LEU A 75 -12.41 -18.62 11.35
CA LEU A 75 -13.19 -19.18 10.25
C LEU A 75 -12.35 -19.25 8.98
N ALA A 76 -12.39 -20.40 8.30
CA ALA A 76 -11.82 -20.60 6.97
C ALA A 76 -12.86 -21.17 6.00
N LEU A 77 -12.64 -20.95 4.70
CA LEU A 77 -13.36 -21.58 3.60
C LEU A 77 -12.46 -22.60 2.92
N SER A 78 -13.02 -23.71 2.44
CA SER A 78 -12.30 -24.71 1.66
C SER A 78 -13.08 -25.15 0.43
N ASN A 79 -12.37 -25.73 -0.55
CA ASN A 79 -12.97 -26.28 -1.77
C ASN A 79 -13.89 -25.29 -2.53
N VAL A 80 -13.48 -24.01 -2.59
CA VAL A 80 -14.27 -22.96 -3.25
C VAL A 80 -14.18 -23.10 -4.77
N GLY A 81 -15.30 -23.41 -5.42
CA GLY A 81 -15.37 -23.53 -6.87
C GLY A 81 -15.13 -22.19 -7.61
N GLU A 82 -14.83 -22.27 -8.90
CA GLU A 82 -14.44 -21.12 -9.74
C GLU A 82 -15.47 -19.97 -9.72
N TYR A 83 -16.76 -20.29 -9.86
CA TYR A 83 -17.82 -19.26 -9.86
C TYR A 83 -17.99 -18.60 -8.48
N PRO A 84 -18.15 -19.33 -7.36
CA PRO A 84 -18.12 -18.74 -6.03
C PRO A 84 -16.88 -17.90 -5.74
N LEU A 85 -15.70 -18.34 -6.19
CA LEU A 85 -14.45 -17.58 -6.01
C LEU A 85 -14.48 -16.25 -6.76
N LYS A 86 -14.92 -16.23 -8.02
CA LYS A 86 -15.11 -14.99 -8.80
C LYS A 86 -16.09 -14.03 -8.13
N VAL A 87 -17.17 -14.56 -7.56
CA VAL A 87 -18.17 -13.74 -6.83
C VAL A 87 -17.56 -13.14 -5.56
N LEU A 88 -16.76 -13.90 -4.80
CA LEU A 88 -16.02 -13.38 -3.65
C LEU A 88 -15.03 -12.29 -4.05
N ASP A 89 -14.31 -12.50 -5.16
CA ASP A 89 -13.30 -11.57 -5.66
C ASP A 89 -13.92 -10.24 -6.12
N MET A 90 -14.97 -10.31 -6.94
CA MET A 90 -15.74 -9.14 -7.37
C MET A 90 -16.35 -8.35 -6.20
N ALA A 91 -16.69 -9.04 -5.10
CA ALA A 91 -17.21 -8.41 -3.90
C ALA A 91 -16.12 -7.93 -2.93
N GLY A 92 -14.84 -8.20 -3.20
CA GLY A 92 -13.71 -7.84 -2.35
C GLY A 92 -13.56 -8.68 -1.07
N PHE A 93 -14.10 -9.91 -1.06
CA PHE A 93 -14.08 -10.81 0.11
C PHE A 93 -12.99 -11.88 0.06
N THR A 94 -12.24 -12.00 -1.04
CA THR A 94 -11.07 -12.89 -1.13
C THR A 94 -9.96 -12.48 -0.17
N SER A 95 -9.80 -11.18 0.12
CA SER A 95 -8.89 -10.67 1.16
C SER A 95 -9.44 -10.79 2.58
N VAL A 96 -10.74 -11.07 2.71
CA VAL A 96 -11.41 -11.19 4.00
C VAL A 96 -11.36 -12.62 4.51
N PHE A 97 -11.53 -13.64 3.68
CA PHE A 97 -11.56 -15.03 4.16
C PHE A 97 -10.20 -15.73 3.99
N ASP A 98 -9.84 -16.57 4.97
CA ASP A 98 -8.80 -17.58 4.76
C ASP A 98 -9.42 -18.67 3.85
N ILE A 99 -8.92 -18.82 2.63
CA ILE A 99 -9.45 -19.76 1.63
C ILE A 99 -8.40 -20.82 1.30
N PHE A 100 -8.76 -22.09 1.41
CA PHE A 100 -7.87 -23.22 1.16
C PHE A 100 -8.37 -24.11 0.01
N PRO A 101 -7.44 -24.75 -0.74
CA PRO A 101 -7.80 -25.74 -1.75
C PRO A 101 -8.61 -26.90 -1.19
N THR A 102 -8.26 -27.41 0.00
CA THR A 102 -8.87 -28.60 0.61
C THR A 102 -9.29 -28.35 2.06
N THR A 103 -10.22 -29.17 2.55
CA THR A 103 -10.71 -29.09 3.94
C THR A 103 -9.64 -29.53 4.92
N GLU A 104 -8.85 -30.54 4.56
CA GLU A 104 -7.74 -31.04 5.35
C GLU A 104 -6.67 -29.96 5.55
N GLU A 105 -6.37 -29.16 4.52
CA GLU A 105 -5.45 -28.02 4.63
C GLU A 105 -5.98 -26.92 5.56
N ALA A 106 -7.27 -26.57 5.43
CA ALA A 106 -7.91 -25.59 6.30
C ALA A 106 -7.90 -26.02 7.78
N VAL A 107 -8.27 -27.27 8.04
CA VAL A 107 -8.25 -27.85 9.40
C VAL A 107 -6.83 -27.87 9.95
N ARG A 108 -5.85 -28.31 9.15
CA ARG A 108 -4.45 -28.35 9.56
C ARG A 108 -3.93 -26.95 9.93
N ASP A 109 -4.22 -25.93 9.13
CA ASP A 109 -3.83 -24.55 9.42
C ASP A 109 -4.43 -24.06 10.75
N ILE A 110 -5.72 -24.30 10.97
CA ILE A 110 -6.40 -23.95 12.22
C ILE A 110 -5.81 -24.71 13.42
N VAL A 111 -5.56 -26.01 13.31
CA VAL A 111 -4.99 -26.82 14.40
C VAL A 111 -3.56 -26.35 14.74
N LEU A 112 -2.76 -25.99 13.73
CA LEU A 112 -1.44 -25.39 13.94
C LEU A 112 -1.56 -24.03 14.66
N LYS A 113 -2.52 -23.19 14.23
CA LYS A 113 -2.89 -21.91 14.87
C LYS A 113 -3.33 -22.05 16.33
N ARG A 114 -3.97 -23.16 16.68
CA ARG A 114 -4.47 -23.45 18.02
C ARG A 114 -3.39 -24.00 18.96
N LYS A 115 -2.59 -24.96 18.50
CA LYS A 115 -1.56 -25.63 19.33
C LYS A 115 -0.44 -24.69 19.75
N ASN A 116 -0.28 -23.60 19.01
CA ASN A 116 0.82 -22.68 19.18
C ASN A 116 0.34 -21.21 19.24
N PRO A 117 -0.53 -20.77 20.19
CA PRO A 117 -1.08 -19.41 20.14
C PRO A 117 -0.01 -18.31 20.24
N SER A 118 0.98 -18.52 21.12
CA SER A 118 2.14 -17.63 21.30
C SER A 118 3.15 -17.76 20.16
N LEU A 119 3.42 -18.97 19.69
CA LEU A 119 4.28 -19.21 18.53
C LEU A 119 3.62 -18.70 17.24
N PHE A 120 2.30 -18.70 17.09
CA PHE A 120 1.64 -18.16 15.90
C PHE A 120 1.76 -16.64 15.88
N ASN A 121 1.64 -16.01 17.06
CA ASN A 121 1.96 -14.62 17.21
C ASN A 121 3.46 -14.37 16.96
N GLU A 122 4.40 -15.18 17.45
CA GLU A 122 5.85 -14.97 17.20
C GLU A 122 6.34 -15.40 15.79
N ILE A 123 5.70 -16.38 15.15
CA ILE A 123 6.03 -16.91 13.81
C ILE A 123 5.49 -15.98 12.72
N PHE A 124 4.25 -15.51 12.88
CA PHE A 124 3.65 -14.60 11.89
C PHE A 124 4.01 -13.15 12.19
N TYR A 125 4.06 -12.79 13.48
CA TYR A 125 4.52 -11.50 13.97
C TYR A 125 5.94 -11.58 14.51
N LYS A 126 6.88 -11.78 13.58
CA LYS A 126 8.29 -11.57 13.89
C LYS A 126 8.48 -10.11 14.27
N LYS A 127 9.05 -9.85 15.45
CA LYS A 127 9.50 -8.51 15.82
C LYS A 127 10.89 -8.27 15.26
N ILE A 128 11.05 -7.15 14.57
CA ILE A 128 12.34 -6.62 14.15
C ILE A 128 12.61 -5.41 15.02
N THR A 129 13.79 -5.36 15.62
CA THR A 129 14.25 -4.21 16.41
C THR A 129 15.52 -3.65 15.78
N GLY A 130 15.60 -2.32 15.68
CA GLY A 130 16.78 -1.63 15.14
C GLY A 130 16.66 -0.13 15.37
N GLU A 131 17.72 0.51 15.91
CA GLU A 131 17.81 1.97 16.06
C GLU A 131 16.61 2.65 16.77
N GLY A 132 15.97 1.96 17.73
CA GLY A 132 14.78 2.47 18.44
C GLY A 132 13.45 2.30 17.70
N VAL A 133 13.46 1.58 16.57
CA VAL A 133 12.30 1.14 15.81
C VAL A 133 11.95 -0.29 16.20
N ASN A 134 10.70 -0.54 16.61
CA ASN A 134 10.16 -1.89 16.75
C ASN A 134 9.10 -2.11 15.68
N LEU A 135 9.33 -3.08 14.80
CA LEU A 135 8.41 -3.42 13.72
C LEU A 135 7.87 -4.82 13.96
N THR A 136 6.57 -4.96 13.87
CA THR A 136 5.86 -6.23 13.98
C THR A 136 5.40 -6.63 12.58
N ILE A 137 5.86 -7.78 12.08
CA ILE A 137 5.60 -8.21 10.70
C ILE A 137 4.25 -8.94 10.60
N GLU A 138 3.58 -8.83 9.46
CA GLU A 138 2.44 -9.64 9.04
C GLU A 138 2.74 -10.10 7.60
N PRO A 139 2.63 -11.39 7.25
CA PRO A 139 2.85 -11.80 5.87
C PRO A 139 1.76 -11.24 4.95
N GLY A 140 2.18 -10.81 3.76
CA GLY A 140 1.29 -10.49 2.66
C GLY A 140 1.07 -11.69 1.73
N TRP A 141 0.22 -11.50 0.72
CA TRP A 141 -0.13 -12.56 -0.24
C TRP A 141 0.76 -12.43 -1.49
N MET A 142 1.61 -13.44 -1.74
CA MET A 142 2.51 -13.47 -2.89
C MET A 142 1.82 -14.07 -4.12
N THR A 143 0.96 -13.30 -4.79
CA THR A 143 0.30 -13.75 -6.04
C THR A 143 1.11 -13.42 -7.29
N THR A 144 1.87 -12.32 -7.28
CA THR A 144 2.68 -11.87 -8.43
C THR A 144 3.94 -11.14 -7.93
N PRO A 145 5.12 -11.34 -8.57
CA PRO A 145 6.33 -10.61 -8.22
C PRO A 145 6.13 -9.09 -8.43
N PRO A 146 6.30 -8.25 -7.40
CA PRO A 146 6.08 -6.82 -7.56
C PRO A 146 7.16 -6.17 -8.42
N ALA A 147 6.75 -5.19 -9.21
CA ALA A 147 7.58 -4.47 -10.17
C ALA A 147 7.33 -2.96 -10.09
N LEU A 148 8.30 -2.18 -10.55
CA LEU A 148 8.11 -0.75 -10.79
C LEU A 148 8.00 -0.50 -12.30
N ARG A 149 6.99 0.29 -12.68
CA ARG A 149 6.84 0.83 -14.02
C ARG A 149 7.17 2.32 -14.00
N VAL A 150 8.07 2.74 -14.88
CA VAL A 150 8.58 4.10 -14.95
C VAL A 150 8.15 4.72 -16.27
N LEU A 151 7.36 5.79 -16.19
CA LEU A 151 6.99 6.61 -17.33
C LEU A 151 7.80 7.90 -17.29
N GLY A 152 8.32 8.31 -18.44
CA GLY A 152 9.08 9.55 -18.60
C GLY A 152 10.58 9.39 -18.36
N ASP A 153 11.29 10.52 -18.25
CA ASP A 153 12.73 10.56 -18.05
C ASP A 153 13.10 11.45 -16.86
N LEU A 154 13.61 10.83 -15.80
CA LEU A 154 14.05 11.52 -14.59
C LEU A 154 15.12 12.58 -14.89
N LYS A 155 16.01 12.37 -15.86
CA LYS A 155 17.00 13.40 -16.25
C LYS A 155 16.29 14.64 -16.78
N LYS A 156 15.21 14.49 -17.55
CA LYS A 156 14.47 15.65 -18.03
C LYS A 156 13.84 16.46 -16.90
N VAL A 157 13.36 15.79 -15.85
CA VAL A 157 12.90 16.45 -14.62
C VAL A 157 14.07 17.20 -13.95
N LEU A 158 15.19 16.52 -13.70
CA LEU A 158 16.33 17.07 -12.96
C LEU A 158 17.02 18.25 -13.65
N TYR A 159 16.93 18.33 -14.98
CA TYR A 159 17.52 19.40 -15.78
C TYR A 159 16.47 20.37 -16.35
N ALA A 160 15.21 20.24 -15.94
CA ALA A 160 14.08 21.05 -16.42
C ALA A 160 13.97 21.13 -17.96
N THR A 161 14.04 19.99 -18.64
CA THR A 161 14.01 19.90 -20.11
C THR A 161 12.76 19.16 -20.65
N ILE A 162 11.71 19.02 -19.84
CA ILE A 162 10.45 18.40 -20.28
C ILE A 162 9.80 19.27 -21.37
N THR A 163 9.36 18.63 -22.45
CA THR A 163 8.61 19.24 -23.54
C THR A 163 7.21 18.62 -23.64
N GLU A 164 6.32 19.19 -24.46
CA GLU A 164 5.00 18.61 -24.72
C GLU A 164 5.09 17.14 -25.21
N SER A 165 6.12 16.79 -25.99
CA SER A 165 6.31 15.42 -26.52
C SER A 165 6.64 14.37 -25.44
N ASP A 166 7.13 14.84 -24.29
CA ASP A 166 7.49 14.02 -23.13
C ASP A 166 6.29 13.77 -22.21
N VAL A 167 5.26 14.61 -22.29
CA VAL A 167 4.07 14.50 -21.46
C VAL A 167 3.15 13.42 -22.02
N LYS A 168 2.74 12.50 -21.15
CA LYS A 168 1.78 11.44 -21.46
C LYS A 168 0.49 11.66 -20.69
N THR A 169 -0.60 11.19 -21.28
CA THR A 169 -1.90 11.11 -20.60
C THR A 169 -2.05 9.76 -19.93
N LYS A 170 -2.43 9.75 -18.65
CA LYS A 170 -2.74 8.51 -17.92
C LYS A 170 -4.13 8.55 -17.32
N LYS A 171 -4.75 7.36 -17.27
CA LYS A 171 -5.94 7.07 -16.49
C LYS A 171 -5.49 6.45 -15.18
N PHE A 172 -5.85 7.07 -14.07
CA PHE A 172 -5.41 6.63 -12.74
C PHE A 172 -6.43 5.75 -12.02
N SER A 173 -7.62 5.55 -12.57
CA SER A 173 -8.68 4.69 -12.02
C SER A 173 -8.25 3.23 -11.78
N GLU A 174 -7.18 2.77 -12.44
CA GLU A 174 -6.61 1.43 -12.32
C GLU A 174 -5.27 1.40 -11.52
N VAL A 175 -4.82 2.54 -10.99
CA VAL A 175 -3.53 2.68 -10.30
C VAL A 175 -3.73 2.66 -8.79
N ASN A 176 -3.16 1.64 -8.13
CA ASN A 176 -3.18 1.53 -6.68
C ASN A 176 -2.18 2.49 -6.02
N TYR A 177 -0.94 2.52 -6.50
CA TYR A 177 0.13 3.33 -5.89
C TYR A 177 1.06 3.87 -6.97
N SER A 178 1.20 5.20 -7.02
CA SER A 178 2.22 5.85 -7.85
C SER A 178 2.66 7.19 -7.25
N LEU A 179 3.84 7.66 -7.67
CA LEU A 179 4.32 9.00 -7.38
C LEU A 179 5.05 9.59 -8.59
N GLY A 180 5.17 10.91 -8.67
CA GLY A 180 5.92 11.54 -9.75
C GLY A 180 5.56 13.00 -9.95
N LEU A 181 5.51 13.42 -11.22
CA LEU A 181 5.23 14.77 -11.67
C LEU A 181 4.00 14.77 -12.57
N GLY A 182 3.00 15.60 -12.26
CA GLY A 182 1.79 15.69 -13.06
C GLY A 182 1.00 16.98 -12.83
N ALA A 183 0.02 17.19 -13.68
CA ALA A 183 -0.93 18.29 -13.61
C ALA A 183 -2.24 17.92 -14.30
N LEU A 184 -3.30 18.65 -13.94
CA LEU A 184 -4.54 18.72 -14.71
C LEU A 184 -4.49 19.92 -15.65
N GLY A 185 -5.23 19.81 -16.75
CA GLY A 185 -5.38 20.87 -17.75
C GLY A 185 -6.44 20.46 -18.78
N ALA A 186 -6.85 21.39 -19.64
CA ALA A 186 -7.73 21.04 -20.76
C ALA A 186 -6.98 20.23 -21.81
N ASP A 187 -5.68 20.51 -21.98
CA ASP A 187 -4.76 19.78 -22.83
C ASP A 187 -3.33 19.78 -22.26
N VAL A 188 -2.38 19.23 -23.02
CA VAL A 188 -0.96 19.19 -22.64
C VAL A 188 -0.38 20.59 -22.49
N HIS A 189 -0.78 21.54 -23.34
CA HIS A 189 -0.25 22.89 -23.34
C HIS A 189 -0.61 23.62 -22.04
N ASP A 190 -1.86 23.48 -21.61
CA ASP A 190 -2.35 24.04 -20.36
C ASP A 190 -1.73 23.38 -19.12
N ALA A 191 -1.51 22.07 -19.16
CA ALA A 191 -0.99 21.32 -18.02
C ALA A 191 0.54 21.44 -17.85
N LEU A 192 1.29 21.59 -18.96
CA LEU A 192 2.75 21.65 -18.96
C LEU A 192 3.35 22.68 -17.98
N PRO A 193 2.91 23.96 -17.95
CA PRO A 193 3.45 24.96 -17.02
C PRO A 193 3.07 24.71 -15.55
N LEU A 194 2.13 23.80 -15.28
CA LEU A 194 1.63 23.47 -13.95
C LEU A 194 2.19 22.15 -13.40
N LEU A 195 3.01 21.44 -14.18
CA LEU A 195 3.59 20.16 -13.78
C LEU A 195 4.27 20.26 -12.41
N GLY A 196 3.66 19.58 -11.44
CA GLY A 196 4.08 19.61 -10.04
C GLY A 196 4.13 18.21 -9.43
N GLU A 197 4.55 18.11 -8.18
CA GLU A 197 4.71 16.81 -7.52
C GLU A 197 3.35 16.17 -7.29
N MET A 198 3.24 14.87 -7.56
CA MET A 198 1.98 14.15 -7.62
C MET A 198 2.09 12.79 -6.93
N ILE A 199 1.01 12.34 -6.31
CA ILE A 199 0.84 11.00 -5.77
C ILE A 199 -0.52 10.43 -6.18
N THR A 200 -0.56 9.14 -6.47
CA THR A 200 -1.80 8.40 -6.71
C THR A 200 -1.94 7.30 -5.69
N LEU A 201 -3.10 7.25 -5.04
CA LEU A 201 -3.45 6.29 -4.00
C LEU A 201 -4.87 5.77 -4.28
N HIS A 202 -4.99 4.49 -4.64
CA HIS A 202 -6.27 3.82 -4.94
C HIS A 202 -7.16 4.62 -5.90
N GLY A 203 -6.57 5.10 -7.00
CA GLY A 203 -7.26 5.91 -8.01
C GLY A 203 -7.52 7.37 -7.63
N SER A 204 -7.38 7.77 -6.37
CA SER A 204 -7.33 9.19 -5.98
C SER A 204 -5.98 9.77 -6.38
N MET A 205 -6.02 10.92 -7.03
CA MET A 205 -4.83 11.70 -7.35
C MET A 205 -4.76 12.94 -6.46
N VAL A 206 -3.58 13.23 -5.94
CA VAL A 206 -3.29 14.44 -5.19
C VAL A 206 -1.99 15.03 -5.74
N TRP A 207 -1.95 16.34 -5.98
CA TRP A 207 -0.78 16.99 -6.55
C TRP A 207 -0.56 18.38 -5.96
N LEU A 208 0.69 18.81 -5.96
CA LEU A 208 1.13 20.14 -5.59
C LEU A 208 1.55 20.87 -6.87
N PRO A 209 0.67 21.66 -7.50
CA PRO A 209 0.97 22.36 -8.74
C PRO A 209 2.03 23.45 -8.52
N THR A 210 2.74 23.79 -9.60
CA THR A 210 3.75 24.86 -9.59
C THR A 210 3.16 26.20 -10.01
N ASP A 211 1.96 26.52 -9.49
CA ASP A 211 1.19 27.72 -9.81
C ASP A 211 1.56 28.94 -8.94
N GLY A 212 2.46 28.75 -7.97
CA GLY A 212 2.93 29.77 -7.04
C GLY A 212 2.13 29.86 -5.74
N ASN A 213 1.03 29.12 -5.58
CA ASN A 213 0.17 29.20 -4.40
C ASN A 213 0.56 28.22 -3.28
N ASN A 214 1.49 27.29 -3.54
CA ASN A 214 1.99 26.30 -2.58
C ASN A 214 0.87 25.50 -1.88
N THR A 215 -0.26 25.31 -2.58
CA THR A 215 -1.47 24.67 -2.09
C THR A 215 -1.74 23.45 -2.96
N PRO A 216 -1.73 22.24 -2.40
CA PRO A 216 -2.05 21.05 -3.17
C PRO A 216 -3.54 20.91 -3.42
N ASP A 217 -3.85 20.20 -4.50
CA ASP A 217 -5.20 19.93 -4.99
C ASP A 217 -5.40 18.41 -5.13
N PHE A 218 -6.66 17.96 -5.19
CA PHE A 218 -7.01 16.55 -5.18
C PHE A 218 -8.20 16.24 -6.07
N LEU A 219 -8.19 15.03 -6.65
CA LEU A 219 -9.27 14.50 -7.45
C LEU A 219 -9.48 13.02 -7.12
N THR A 220 -10.69 12.68 -6.67
CA THR A 220 -11.13 11.31 -6.41
C THR A 220 -12.25 10.95 -7.38
N PRO A 221 -11.98 10.11 -8.41
CA PRO A 221 -13.01 9.66 -9.33
C PRO A 221 -14.06 8.81 -8.60
N LEU A 222 -15.34 9.21 -8.67
CA LEU A 222 -16.47 8.42 -8.15
C LEU A 222 -17.06 7.47 -9.19
N ASP A 223 -16.86 7.77 -10.48
CA ASP A 223 -17.36 7.00 -11.61
C ASP A 223 -16.22 6.77 -12.62
N THR A 224 -15.98 5.51 -13.00
CA THR A 224 -14.89 5.13 -13.90
C THR A 224 -15.16 5.49 -15.37
N GLY A 225 -16.36 5.99 -15.69
CA GLY A 225 -16.77 6.35 -17.05
C GLY A 225 -16.38 7.74 -17.51
N GLY A 226 -16.03 8.67 -16.60
CA GLY A 226 -15.65 10.05 -16.90
C GLY A 226 -14.18 10.32 -16.65
N ASP A 227 -13.30 9.91 -17.58
CA ASP A 227 -11.87 10.08 -17.41
C ASP A 227 -11.46 11.55 -17.63
N VAL A 228 -11.16 12.27 -16.56
CA VAL A 228 -10.40 13.52 -16.64
C VAL A 228 -8.95 13.13 -16.98
N PRO A 229 -8.39 13.58 -18.12
CA PRO A 229 -7.02 13.25 -18.47
C PRO A 229 -6.06 13.92 -17.50
N VAL A 230 -5.13 13.13 -16.97
CA VAL A 230 -4.01 13.64 -16.19
C VAL A 230 -2.78 13.62 -17.06
N TYR A 231 -2.04 14.73 -17.05
CA TYR A 231 -0.83 14.92 -17.82
C TYR A 231 0.39 14.71 -16.92
N THR A 232 1.24 13.76 -17.27
CA THR A 232 2.43 13.43 -16.48
C THR A 232 3.69 13.45 -17.34
N GLY A 233 4.73 14.12 -16.85
CA GLY A 233 6.07 14.11 -17.47
C GLY A 233 7.01 13.07 -16.87
N TYR A 234 6.66 12.54 -15.70
CA TYR A 234 7.42 11.48 -15.02
C TYR A 234 6.55 10.80 -13.96
N ASN A 235 6.53 9.48 -13.90
CA ASN A 235 5.78 8.74 -12.90
C ASN A 235 6.40 7.37 -12.62
N ILE A 236 6.43 6.96 -11.36
CA ILE A 236 6.77 5.60 -10.95
C ILE A 236 5.54 4.95 -10.32
N THR A 237 5.09 3.86 -10.92
CA THR A 237 3.92 3.08 -10.49
C THR A 237 4.38 1.74 -9.91
N LEU A 238 3.80 1.34 -8.77
CA LEU A 238 3.91 -0.04 -8.28
C LEU A 238 2.93 -0.94 -9.04
N ASP A 239 3.46 -2.01 -9.62
CA ASP A 239 2.69 -3.10 -10.17
C ASP A 239 2.85 -4.36 -9.29
N GLY A 240 1.74 -4.97 -8.90
CA GLY A 240 1.72 -6.11 -7.97
C GLY A 240 1.48 -5.77 -6.49
N PRO A 241 1.41 -6.80 -5.63
CA PRO A 241 1.01 -6.66 -4.22
C PRO A 241 2.17 -6.31 -3.29
N PHE A 242 1.83 -5.92 -2.05
CA PHE A 242 2.79 -5.93 -0.94
C PHE A 242 3.07 -7.36 -0.45
N ASN A 243 4.34 -7.67 -0.24
CA ASN A 243 4.81 -8.97 0.24
C ASN A 243 4.70 -9.11 1.76
N GLU A 244 4.88 -8.03 2.51
CA GLU A 244 4.81 -8.00 3.98
C GLU A 244 4.11 -6.71 4.43
N TYR A 245 3.48 -6.74 5.60
CA TYR A 245 2.91 -5.59 6.28
C TYR A 245 3.56 -5.41 7.63
N PHE A 246 4.13 -4.25 7.93
CA PHE A 246 4.79 -3.98 9.20
C PHE A 246 3.96 -3.01 10.02
N THR A 247 3.78 -3.32 11.29
CA THR A 247 3.20 -2.41 12.28
C THR A 247 4.34 -1.84 13.13
N LEU A 248 4.50 -0.52 13.06
CA LEU A 248 5.42 0.25 13.89
C LEU A 248 4.84 0.44 15.28
N ASP A 249 5.64 0.03 16.26
CA ASP A 249 5.48 0.37 17.67
C ASP A 249 6.78 1.07 18.13
N THR A 250 6.66 2.22 18.81
CA THR A 250 7.82 2.93 19.32
C THR A 250 7.53 3.52 20.68
N GLU A 251 8.47 3.32 21.59
CA GLU A 251 8.48 3.97 22.90
C GLU A 251 9.11 5.37 22.84
N ASN A 252 9.65 5.77 21.68
CA ASN A 252 10.24 7.09 21.49
C ASN A 252 9.15 8.17 21.45
N ALA A 253 9.17 9.06 22.44
CA ALA A 253 8.21 10.17 22.56
C ALA A 253 8.18 11.10 21.34
N ASN A 254 9.27 11.19 20.57
CA ASN A 254 9.40 12.00 19.36
C ASN A 254 9.20 11.17 18.07
N GLY A 255 8.69 9.95 18.18
CA GLY A 255 8.56 9.03 17.05
C GLY A 255 9.91 8.64 16.41
N VAL A 256 9.82 7.98 15.27
CA VAL A 256 10.95 7.47 14.50
C VAL A 256 10.96 8.09 13.11
N SER A 257 12.14 8.32 12.53
CA SER A 257 12.22 8.93 11.20
C SER A 257 11.89 7.91 10.10
N ILE A 258 11.43 8.39 8.94
CA ILE A 258 11.27 7.56 7.75
C ILE A 258 12.61 6.90 7.39
N ALA A 259 13.73 7.62 7.51
CA ALA A 259 15.06 7.04 7.29
C ALA A 259 15.33 5.79 8.15
N ASP A 260 15.01 5.85 9.45
CA ASP A 260 15.25 4.74 10.38
C ASP A 260 14.31 3.56 10.12
N ILE A 261 13.07 3.84 9.70
CA ILE A 261 12.12 2.83 9.25
C ILE A 261 12.68 2.07 8.04
N TYR A 262 13.10 2.78 6.98
CA TYR A 262 13.70 2.15 5.80
C TYR A 262 14.98 1.38 6.14
N ARG A 263 15.86 1.93 6.98
CA ARG A 263 17.09 1.24 7.42
C ARG A 263 16.78 -0.09 8.09
N THR A 264 15.77 -0.10 8.97
CA THR A 264 15.30 -1.30 9.65
C THR A 264 14.70 -2.30 8.67
N ILE A 265 13.90 -1.84 7.69
CA ILE A 265 13.36 -2.69 6.61
C ILE A 265 14.49 -3.33 5.80
N PHE A 266 15.47 -2.54 5.34
CA PHE A 266 16.59 -3.03 4.53
C PHE A 266 17.45 -4.04 5.29
N SER A 267 17.84 -3.73 6.52
CA SER A 267 18.61 -4.63 7.38
C SER A 267 17.89 -5.97 7.54
N SER A 268 16.60 -5.92 7.86
CA SER A 268 15.81 -7.13 8.04
C SER A 268 15.58 -7.91 6.76
N ALA A 269 15.38 -7.22 5.63
CA ALA A 269 15.16 -7.85 4.34
C ALA A 269 16.40 -8.63 3.88
N LYS A 270 17.61 -8.09 4.07
CA LYS A 270 18.88 -8.78 3.78
C LYS A 270 19.00 -10.12 4.47
N GLU A 271 18.55 -10.21 5.72
CA GLU A 271 18.65 -11.43 6.52
C GLU A 271 17.55 -12.43 6.21
N ARG A 272 16.32 -11.96 5.94
CA ARG A 272 15.13 -12.81 5.91
C ARG A 272 14.59 -13.11 4.51
N VAL A 273 14.69 -12.15 3.60
CA VAL A 273 13.95 -12.17 2.33
C VAL A 273 14.89 -12.62 1.22
N LYS A 274 14.80 -13.90 0.84
CA LYS A 274 15.68 -14.51 -0.17
C LYS A 274 15.63 -13.81 -1.53
N THR A 275 14.49 -13.21 -1.87
CA THR A 275 14.27 -12.48 -3.12
C THR A 275 14.58 -10.99 -3.02
N TYR A 276 15.21 -10.54 -1.93
CA TYR A 276 15.56 -9.13 -1.76
C TYR A 276 16.70 -8.73 -2.70
N ARG A 277 16.44 -7.72 -3.54
CA ARG A 277 17.39 -7.22 -4.55
C ARG A 277 17.87 -5.79 -4.28
N GLY A 278 17.59 -5.23 -3.10
CA GLY A 278 18.02 -3.87 -2.73
C GLY A 278 17.05 -2.74 -3.07
N VAL A 279 15.90 -3.03 -3.69
CA VAL A 279 14.86 -2.02 -3.99
C VAL A 279 13.54 -2.42 -3.36
N VAL A 280 12.89 -1.48 -2.68
CA VAL A 280 11.56 -1.65 -2.11
C VAL A 280 10.63 -0.52 -2.53
N ALA A 281 9.36 -0.82 -2.68
CA ALA A 281 8.30 0.19 -2.64
C ALA A 281 7.48 -0.02 -1.37
N ILE A 282 7.13 1.07 -0.69
CA ILE A 282 6.32 1.00 0.51
C ILE A 282 5.13 1.94 0.43
N THR A 283 4.04 1.56 1.08
CA THR A 283 3.01 2.52 1.48
C THR A 283 2.96 2.60 3.00
N ILE A 284 2.75 3.80 3.52
CA ILE A 284 2.64 4.05 4.96
C ILE A 284 1.26 4.63 5.23
N TRP A 285 0.53 4.02 6.15
CA TRP A 285 -0.57 4.66 6.87
C TRP A 285 -0.12 4.87 8.31
N GLY A 286 0.10 6.11 8.72
CA GLY A 286 0.69 6.40 10.04
C GLY A 286 0.23 7.69 10.68
N VAL A 287 0.67 7.90 11.92
CA VAL A 287 0.39 9.08 12.73
C VAL A 287 1.66 9.89 12.86
N LEU A 288 1.61 11.15 12.43
CA LEU A 288 2.76 12.06 12.41
C LEU A 288 3.18 12.48 13.84
N ASP A 289 4.49 12.50 14.07
CA ASP A 289 5.07 13.36 15.10
C ASP A 289 5.41 14.74 14.51
N SER A 290 6.08 14.75 13.36
CA SER A 290 6.44 15.95 12.62
C SER A 290 6.63 15.65 11.14
N LEU A 291 6.18 16.56 10.28
CA LEU A 291 6.40 16.49 8.83
C LEU A 291 7.66 17.30 8.45
N SER A 292 8.58 16.68 7.71
CA SER A 292 9.65 17.40 7.01
C SER A 292 9.47 17.18 5.52
N SER A 293 9.40 18.26 4.74
CA SER A 293 8.98 18.17 3.35
C SER A 293 9.75 19.07 2.40
N SER A 294 9.61 18.75 1.12
CA SER A 294 9.97 19.63 0.01
C SER A 294 8.83 19.74 -1.00
N GLY A 295 8.97 20.70 -1.91
CA GLY A 295 8.07 20.89 -3.05
C GLY A 295 8.73 21.69 -4.16
N LEU A 296 8.44 21.36 -5.42
CA LEU A 296 8.89 22.16 -6.56
C LEU A 296 8.16 23.51 -6.60
N LYS A 297 8.90 24.58 -6.85
CA LYS A 297 8.36 25.94 -7.03
C LYS A 297 8.00 26.25 -8.47
N LYS A 298 8.61 25.54 -9.43
CA LYS A 298 8.51 25.77 -10.87
C LYS A 298 8.37 24.43 -11.60
N ALA A 299 7.57 24.40 -12.66
CA ALA A 299 7.48 23.24 -13.51
C ALA A 299 8.84 22.98 -14.18
N PRO A 300 9.40 21.76 -14.14
CA PRO A 300 10.70 21.43 -14.70
C PRO A 300 10.62 21.23 -16.23
N VAL A 301 10.26 22.28 -16.96
CA VAL A 301 9.98 22.26 -18.40
C VAL A 301 11.02 23.07 -19.18
N ALA A 302 11.21 22.76 -20.46
CA ALA A 302 12.30 23.32 -21.28
C ALA A 302 12.39 24.85 -21.24
N GLY A 303 11.26 25.56 -21.16
CA GLY A 303 11.20 27.03 -21.04
C GLY A 303 11.77 27.60 -19.73
N SER A 304 12.06 26.74 -18.75
CA SER A 304 12.60 27.09 -17.43
C SER A 304 13.99 26.51 -17.18
N THR A 305 14.63 25.90 -18.18
CA THR A 305 15.97 25.28 -18.05
C THR A 305 16.99 26.26 -17.44
N PRO A 306 17.76 25.87 -16.40
CA PRO A 306 18.86 26.68 -15.90
C PRO A 306 19.89 27.00 -17.00
N ALA A 307 20.26 28.28 -17.13
CA ALA A 307 21.12 28.76 -18.21
C ALA A 307 22.55 28.18 -18.20
N ASP A 308 23.01 27.69 -17.05
CA ASP A 308 24.31 27.06 -16.88
C ASP A 308 24.30 25.54 -17.16
N GLY A 309 23.14 24.98 -17.53
CA GLY A 309 22.96 23.55 -17.81
C GLY A 309 23.09 22.64 -16.59
N GLN A 310 23.15 23.19 -15.38
CA GLN A 310 23.19 22.39 -14.15
C GLN A 310 21.80 21.89 -13.76
N SER A 311 21.76 20.85 -12.93
CA SER A 311 20.50 20.33 -12.40
C SER A 311 19.80 21.36 -11.51
N ILE A 312 18.46 21.34 -11.50
CA ILE A 312 17.64 22.12 -10.55
C ILE A 312 17.90 21.76 -9.09
N MET A 313 18.48 20.58 -8.84
CA MET A 313 18.88 20.11 -7.52
C MET A 313 20.31 20.52 -7.15
N ALA A 314 21.05 21.22 -8.02
CA ALA A 314 22.39 21.72 -7.72
C ALA A 314 22.34 22.77 -6.60
N PRO A 315 23.37 22.89 -5.74
CA PRO A 315 23.37 23.86 -4.64
C PRO A 315 23.09 25.31 -5.05
N SER A 316 23.50 25.71 -6.27
CA SER A 316 23.25 27.04 -6.83
C SER A 316 21.78 27.32 -7.15
N HIS A 317 21.01 26.28 -7.46
CA HIS A 317 19.63 26.36 -7.94
C HIS A 317 18.59 25.92 -6.90
N LEU A 318 19.02 25.13 -5.91
CA LEU A 318 18.13 24.45 -4.97
C LEU A 318 17.12 25.40 -4.29
N HIS A 319 17.56 26.55 -3.80
CA HIS A 319 16.66 27.49 -3.11
C HIS A 319 15.65 28.16 -4.07
N GLU A 320 16.02 28.37 -5.32
CA GLU A 320 15.14 28.94 -6.33
C GLU A 320 14.07 27.94 -6.78
N TRP A 321 14.44 26.66 -6.86
CA TRP A 321 13.61 25.60 -7.43
C TRP A 321 12.78 24.83 -6.41
N VAL A 322 13.27 24.71 -5.17
CA VAL A 322 12.69 23.83 -4.16
C VAL A 322 12.32 24.65 -2.93
N ALA A 323 11.07 24.51 -2.50
CA ALA A 323 10.64 24.90 -1.17
C ALA A 323 10.94 23.73 -0.23
N ALA A 324 11.48 24.01 0.94
CA ALA A 324 11.70 23.02 1.99
C ALA A 324 11.07 23.52 3.27
N ASP A 325 10.32 22.66 3.95
CA ASP A 325 9.74 22.93 5.26
C ASP A 325 10.15 21.82 6.23
N THR A 326 10.89 22.18 7.26
CA THR A 326 11.30 21.28 8.34
C THR A 326 10.70 21.71 9.69
N ALA A 327 9.69 22.58 9.67
CA ALA A 327 8.98 22.97 10.87
C ALA A 327 8.17 21.79 11.40
N SER A 328 8.04 21.69 12.73
CA SER A 328 7.22 20.66 13.35
C SER A 328 5.73 20.98 13.15
N SER A 329 5.16 20.45 12.07
CA SER A 329 3.75 20.59 11.70
C SER A 329 3.03 19.23 11.69
N TYR A 330 1.70 19.28 11.67
CA TYR A 330 0.81 18.11 11.53
C TYR A 330 0.94 17.04 12.61
N LYS A 331 1.40 17.43 13.81
CA LYS A 331 1.59 16.50 14.94
C LYS A 331 0.26 15.86 15.34
N GLY A 332 0.16 14.55 15.18
CA GLY A 332 -1.03 13.76 15.50
C GLY A 332 -1.98 13.54 14.32
N ASP A 333 -1.76 14.20 13.18
CA ASP A 333 -2.52 13.96 11.96
C ASP A 333 -2.10 12.66 11.28
N THR A 334 -2.97 12.15 10.41
CA THR A 334 -2.73 10.92 9.66
C THR A 334 -1.95 11.22 8.39
N LEU A 335 -0.88 10.46 8.15
CA LEU A 335 -0.14 10.42 6.90
C LEU A 335 -0.54 9.17 6.13
N VAL A 336 -0.88 9.34 4.86
CA VAL A 336 -0.86 8.27 3.86
C VAL A 336 0.22 8.57 2.83
N SER A 337 1.18 7.67 2.67
CA SER A 337 2.35 7.87 1.81
C SER A 337 2.56 6.69 0.88
N PHE A 338 3.19 6.96 -0.26
CA PHE A 338 3.80 5.97 -1.12
C PHE A 338 5.23 6.41 -1.44
N GLY A 339 6.16 5.47 -1.41
CA GLY A 339 7.56 5.78 -1.64
C GLY A 339 8.41 4.60 -2.07
N ILE A 340 9.57 4.92 -2.63
CA ILE A 340 10.56 3.97 -3.13
C ILE A 340 11.84 4.15 -2.34
N GLY A 341 12.44 3.03 -1.96
CA GLY A 341 13.71 2.97 -1.27
C GLY A 341 14.71 2.11 -2.04
N ILE A 342 15.93 2.61 -2.18
CA ILE A 342 17.07 1.86 -2.73
C ILE A 342 18.14 1.74 -1.66
N ASP A 343 18.52 0.52 -1.34
CA ASP A 343 19.62 0.19 -0.44
C ASP A 343 20.93 0.17 -1.22
N LEU A 344 21.68 1.26 -1.13
CA LEU A 344 22.95 1.45 -1.86
C LEU A 344 24.09 0.59 -1.30
N THR A 345 23.85 -0.16 -0.22
CA THR A 345 24.82 -1.10 0.37
C THR A 345 24.57 -2.54 -0.06
N HIS A 346 23.54 -2.80 -0.85
CA HIS A 346 23.23 -4.12 -1.41
C HIS A 346 23.77 -4.25 -2.85
N ASP A 347 23.89 -5.49 -3.34
CA ASP A 347 24.18 -5.73 -4.75
C ASP A 347 22.96 -5.42 -5.61
N LEU A 348 23.06 -4.32 -6.38
CA LEU A 348 22.01 -3.83 -7.28
C LEU A 348 22.18 -4.31 -8.73
N SER A 349 23.22 -5.12 -9.04
CA SER A 349 23.49 -5.62 -10.39
C SER A 349 22.35 -6.42 -11.01
N GLY A 350 21.41 -6.86 -10.17
CA GLY A 350 20.17 -7.49 -10.59
C GLY A 350 19.21 -6.59 -11.38
N PHE A 351 19.39 -5.28 -11.31
CA PHE A 351 18.65 -4.30 -12.10
C PHE A 351 19.56 -3.71 -13.17
N GLY A 352 19.02 -3.48 -14.37
CA GLY A 352 19.76 -2.79 -15.43
C GLY A 352 20.15 -1.37 -15.00
N GLU A 353 21.34 -0.93 -15.37
CA GLU A 353 21.89 0.39 -14.98
C GLU A 353 20.94 1.54 -15.38
N GLU A 354 20.41 1.49 -16.60
CA GLU A 354 19.44 2.48 -17.09
C GLU A 354 18.13 2.47 -16.28
N ASN A 355 17.68 1.29 -15.85
CA ASN A 355 16.46 1.14 -15.07
C ASN A 355 16.64 1.68 -13.64
N LEU A 356 17.80 1.45 -13.00
CA LEU A 356 18.11 2.07 -11.71
C LEU A 356 18.24 3.58 -11.83
N ALA A 357 18.97 4.05 -12.85
CA ALA A 357 19.13 5.48 -13.11
C ALA A 357 17.80 6.19 -13.38
N SER A 358 16.79 5.46 -13.87
CA SER A 358 15.45 6.01 -14.12
C SER A 358 14.66 6.34 -12.86
N ILE A 359 15.05 5.80 -11.69
CA ILE A 359 14.36 6.03 -10.41
C ILE A 359 15.26 6.63 -9.32
N TYR A 360 16.55 6.85 -9.60
CA TYR A 360 17.53 7.26 -8.61
C TYR A 360 17.99 8.71 -8.83
N TYR A 361 17.84 9.56 -7.81
CA TYR A 361 18.57 10.82 -7.71
C TYR A 361 18.84 11.18 -6.25
N ALA A 362 20.02 11.66 -5.90
CA ALA A 362 20.28 12.07 -4.52
C ALA A 362 19.57 13.41 -4.23
N ASN A 363 18.43 13.38 -3.52
CA ASN A 363 17.80 14.61 -3.02
C ASN A 363 18.73 15.27 -1.98
N PRO A 364 19.28 16.47 -2.25
CA PRO A 364 20.26 17.12 -1.37
C PRO A 364 19.69 17.54 -0.01
N LEU A 365 18.37 17.55 0.15
CA LEU A 365 17.69 17.91 1.40
C LEU A 365 17.56 16.72 2.37
N ASN A 366 17.78 15.49 1.90
CA ASN A 366 17.77 14.30 2.74
C ASN A 366 19.08 14.24 3.56
N LYS A 367 18.97 14.33 4.89
CA LYS A 367 20.12 14.44 5.80
C LYS A 367 20.59 13.09 6.35
N GLY A 368 19.69 12.10 6.42
CA GLY A 368 19.94 10.76 6.99
C GLY A 368 20.21 9.68 5.93
N ALA A 369 19.81 9.89 4.68
CA ALA A 369 20.03 8.98 3.57
C ALA A 369 21.46 9.04 2.98
N GLY A 370 22.24 10.07 3.34
CA GLY A 370 23.55 10.33 2.76
C GLY A 370 24.53 9.16 2.87
N LYS A 371 24.75 8.48 1.73
CA LYS A 371 25.75 7.42 1.40
C LYS A 371 25.31 5.96 1.46
N GLN A 372 24.20 5.61 2.10
CA GLN A 372 23.81 4.19 2.27
C GLN A 372 22.44 3.83 1.68
N MET A 373 21.58 4.82 1.45
CA MET A 373 20.27 4.58 0.86
C MET A 373 19.79 5.79 0.06
N TYR A 374 18.80 5.56 -0.80
CA TYR A 374 18.03 6.60 -1.47
C TYR A 374 16.55 6.39 -1.17
N LEU A 375 15.85 7.49 -0.87
CA LEU A 375 14.44 7.50 -0.53
C LEU A 375 13.71 8.57 -1.35
N HIS A 376 12.59 8.19 -1.98
CA HIS A 376 11.67 9.11 -2.66
C HIS A 376 10.26 8.78 -2.21
N ASN A 377 9.68 9.67 -1.41
CA ASN A 377 8.38 9.47 -0.79
C ASN A 377 7.52 10.69 -1.06
N HIS A 378 6.29 10.49 -1.51
CA HIS A 378 5.26 11.52 -1.47
C HIS A 378 4.23 11.12 -0.41
N GLY A 379 3.62 12.11 0.24
CA GLY A 379 2.69 11.87 1.33
C GLY A 379 1.54 12.86 1.33
N VAL A 380 0.39 12.37 1.76
CA VAL A 380 -0.85 13.13 1.91
C VAL A 380 -1.22 13.14 3.40
N VAL A 381 -1.51 14.33 3.92
CA VAL A 381 -1.90 14.54 5.31
C VAL A 381 -3.41 14.66 5.39
N PHE A 382 -4.01 13.95 6.34
CA PHE A 382 -5.43 13.96 6.64
C PHE A 382 -5.67 14.27 8.11
N LYS A 383 -6.68 15.08 8.39
CA LYS A 383 -7.12 15.41 9.74
C LYS A 383 -8.15 14.42 10.26
N ASN A 384 -8.21 14.27 11.57
CA ASN A 384 -9.30 13.61 12.28
C ASN A 384 -9.53 12.13 11.91
N ILE A 385 -8.52 11.45 11.35
CA ILE A 385 -8.57 10.02 11.06
C ILE A 385 -7.97 9.22 12.22
N PRO A 386 -8.74 8.33 12.89
CA PRO A 386 -8.21 7.48 13.94
C PRO A 386 -7.33 6.37 13.35
N TYR A 387 -6.26 6.02 14.08
CA TYR A 387 -5.36 4.93 13.72
C TYR A 387 -5.76 3.62 14.44
N ASP A 388 -5.90 2.54 13.68
CA ASP A 388 -6.14 1.18 14.19
C ASP A 388 -5.27 0.16 13.40
N PRO A 389 -4.22 -0.40 14.01
CA PRO A 389 -3.30 -1.32 13.32
C PRO A 389 -3.95 -2.67 12.95
N SER A 390 -5.11 -3.00 13.53
CA SER A 390 -5.81 -4.25 13.26
C SER A 390 -6.57 -4.25 11.92
N LEU A 391 -6.72 -3.07 11.29
CA LEU A 391 -7.40 -2.93 10.02
C LEU A 391 -6.47 -3.28 8.84
N ASP A 392 -7.09 -3.70 7.73
CA ASP A 392 -6.37 -3.95 6.47
C ASP A 392 -5.86 -2.63 5.87
N LEU A 393 -4.58 -2.60 5.50
CA LEU A 393 -3.91 -1.38 5.04
C LEU A 393 -4.54 -0.84 3.75
N ASN A 394 -4.74 -1.69 2.74
CA ASN A 394 -5.25 -1.26 1.44
C ASN A 394 -6.68 -0.71 1.56
N THR A 395 -7.53 -1.41 2.32
CA THR A 395 -8.90 -0.99 2.59
C THR A 395 -8.93 0.37 3.31
N GLN A 396 -8.06 0.57 4.29
CA GLN A 396 -8.00 1.85 5.01
C GLN A 396 -7.43 2.98 4.17
N VAL A 397 -6.36 2.73 3.39
CA VAL A 397 -5.84 3.73 2.46
C VAL A 397 -6.94 4.17 1.50
N LYS A 398 -7.64 3.23 0.85
CA LYS A 398 -8.76 3.53 -0.04
C LYS A 398 -9.85 4.36 0.64
N LYS A 399 -10.23 4.00 1.86
CA LYS A 399 -11.24 4.75 2.63
C LYS A 399 -10.78 6.17 2.94
N ILE A 400 -9.56 6.34 3.45
CA ILE A 400 -9.01 7.63 3.86
C ILE A 400 -8.92 8.58 2.68
N VAL A 401 -8.43 8.12 1.53
CA VAL A 401 -8.28 8.97 0.33
C VAL A 401 -9.59 9.30 -0.36
N SER A 402 -10.69 8.63 -0.01
CA SER A 402 -12.03 8.93 -0.55
C SER A 402 -12.89 9.76 0.39
N GLU A 403 -12.74 9.58 1.70
CA GLU A 403 -13.65 10.15 2.71
C GLU A 403 -12.95 11.10 3.70
N GLY A 404 -11.62 11.11 3.72
CA GLY A 404 -10.84 11.84 4.71
C GLY A 404 -10.81 13.34 4.49
N GLU A 405 -10.66 14.09 5.59
CA GLU A 405 -10.44 15.53 5.55
C GLU A 405 -9.00 15.82 5.10
N PHE A 406 -8.82 16.07 3.80
CA PHE A 406 -7.54 16.44 3.21
C PHE A 406 -6.98 17.73 3.83
N ALA A 407 -5.68 17.71 4.16
CA ALA A 407 -5.00 18.85 4.76
C ALA A 407 -3.78 19.33 3.96
N ASP A 408 -2.95 18.41 3.44
CA ASP A 408 -1.74 18.77 2.69
C ASP A 408 -1.23 17.60 1.85
N MET A 409 -0.34 17.87 0.89
CA MET A 409 0.42 16.87 0.13
C MET A 409 1.82 17.39 -0.16
N ARG A 410 2.82 16.56 0.08
CA ARG A 410 4.23 16.95 -0.06
C ARG A 410 5.13 15.80 -0.51
N HIS A 411 6.28 16.14 -1.09
CA HIS A 411 7.45 15.27 -1.07
C HIS A 411 8.01 15.21 0.35
N LEU A 412 8.12 14.01 0.88
CA LEU A 412 8.59 13.78 2.25
C LEU A 412 10.11 13.69 2.27
N LEU A 413 10.72 14.48 3.12
CA LEU A 413 12.13 14.32 3.48
C LEU A 413 12.28 13.14 4.44
N ASP A 414 13.45 12.52 4.39
CA ASP A 414 13.84 11.36 5.20
C ASP A 414 13.75 11.58 6.73
N SER A 415 13.76 12.86 7.13
CA SER A 415 13.62 13.33 8.51
C SER A 415 12.16 13.44 8.99
N THR A 416 11.16 13.18 8.15
CA THR A 416 9.75 13.07 8.59
C THR A 416 9.62 11.98 9.67
N ARG A 417 8.85 12.24 10.73
CA ARG A 417 8.78 11.35 11.91
C ARG A 417 7.36 10.84 12.17
N LEU A 418 7.27 9.56 12.51
CA LEU A 418 6.02 8.84 12.77
C LEU A 418 6.02 8.26 14.19
N ARG A 419 4.87 8.32 14.87
CA ARG A 419 4.66 7.69 16.18
C ARG A 419 4.04 6.29 16.07
N LYS A 420 3.23 6.08 15.04
CA LYS A 420 2.58 4.81 14.73
C LYS A 420 2.50 4.69 13.22
N ALA A 421 2.57 3.47 12.70
CA ALA A 421 2.39 3.22 11.27
C ALA A 421 2.03 1.77 11.00
N LYS A 422 1.20 1.55 10.00
CA LYS A 422 1.08 0.28 9.28
C LYS A 422 1.67 0.48 7.88
N ILE A 423 2.56 -0.41 7.47
CA ILE A 423 3.45 -0.20 6.32
C ILE A 423 3.36 -1.41 5.41
N GLY A 424 2.91 -1.25 4.18
CA GLY A 424 2.95 -2.30 3.16
C GLY A 424 4.29 -2.26 2.46
N ILE A 425 4.95 -3.41 2.28
CA ILE A 425 6.29 -3.50 1.70
C ILE A 425 6.26 -4.42 0.48
N ALA A 426 6.68 -3.90 -0.67
CA ALA A 426 6.90 -4.64 -1.90
C ALA A 426 8.40 -4.72 -2.18
N TYR A 427 8.94 -5.94 -2.22
CA TYR A 427 10.33 -6.24 -2.56
C TYR A 427 10.47 -6.32 -4.08
N ILE A 428 10.90 -5.23 -4.70
CA ILE A 428 10.84 -5.05 -6.15
C ILE A 428 11.72 -6.08 -6.85
N GLN A 429 11.14 -6.77 -7.83
CA GLN A 429 11.82 -7.79 -8.62
C GLN A 429 12.27 -7.26 -9.97
N THR A 430 11.51 -6.34 -10.57
CA THR A 430 11.84 -5.72 -11.87
C THR A 430 11.51 -4.23 -11.88
N ILE A 431 12.27 -3.48 -12.68
CA ILE A 431 11.98 -2.09 -13.01
C ILE A 431 11.90 -2.03 -14.53
N THR A 432 10.83 -1.45 -15.05
CA THR A 432 10.55 -1.39 -16.49
C THR A 432 10.22 0.04 -16.89
N LYS A 433 10.75 0.49 -18.03
CA LYS A 433 10.42 1.80 -18.62
C LYS A 433 9.30 1.62 -19.63
N GLU A 434 8.31 2.51 -19.58
CA GLU A 434 7.15 2.54 -20.48
C GLU A 434 7.38 3.36 -21.75
#